data_AF-A0A419J426-F1
#
_entry.id   AF-A0A419J426-F1
#
_cell.length_a   1.000
_cell.length_b   1.000
_cell.length_c   1.000
_cell.angle_alpha   90.00
_cell.angle_beta   90.00
_cell.angle_gamma   90.00
#
_symmetry.space_group_name_H-M   'P 1'
#
loop_
_entity.id
_entity.type
_entity.pdbx_description
1 polymer ?
#
loop_
_entity_poly.entity_id
_entity_poly.type
_entity_poly.pdbx_seq_one_letter_code
_entity_poly.pdbx_strand_id
1 'polypeptide(L)'
;MLNSLSKFEGSEVASERLRIIKFYVEYGEAATKEAFGADRKVISRWKRRLQDNRGELSSLIPQSMRPHRTRRSEIPVDIVEYIR
;
A
#
# COMPACT_ATOMS: atom_id res chain seq x y z
N MET A 1 9.63 24.49 10.59
CA MET A 1 10.34 23.20 10.81
C MET A 1 9.45 22.07 10.28
N LEU A 2 9.45 21.86 8.97
CA LEU A 2 8.60 20.87 8.28
C LEU A 2 9.41 19.57 8.09
N ASN A 3 9.32 18.64 9.05
CA ASN A 3 10.04 17.36 9.01
C ASN A 3 9.14 16.16 8.62
N SER A 4 8.02 16.37 7.91
CA SER A 4 7.10 15.30 7.52
C SER A 4 7.13 14.92 6.03
N LEU A 5 7.91 15.62 5.19
CA LEU A 5 7.89 15.43 3.74
C LEU A 5 8.66 14.17 3.27
N SER A 6 9.65 13.69 4.03
CA SER A 6 10.58 12.64 3.59
C SER A 6 10.21 11.21 4.00
N LYS A 7 9.23 11.00 4.88
CA LYS A 7 8.89 9.65 5.36
C LYS A 7 8.16 8.78 4.32
N PHE A 8 7.65 9.38 3.24
CA PHE A 8 6.79 8.71 2.27
C PHE A 8 7.31 8.74 0.82
N GLU A 9 8.39 9.46 0.54
CA GLU A 9 9.06 9.44 -0.77
C GLU A 9 9.72 8.07 -1.10
N GLY A 10 9.89 7.18 -0.11
CA GLY A 10 10.71 5.96 -0.25
C GLY A 10 9.99 4.65 -0.57
N SER A 11 8.67 4.64 -0.82
CA SER A 11 7.99 3.38 -1.17
C SER A 11 7.99 3.16 -2.68
N GLU A 12 8.92 2.35 -3.19
CA GLU A 12 8.98 1.90 -4.60
C GLU A 12 7.60 1.43 -5.11
N VAL A 13 6.86 0.71 -4.26
CA VAL A 13 5.50 0.22 -4.53
C VAL A 13 4.49 1.34 -4.77
N ALA A 14 4.62 2.49 -4.11
CA ALA A 14 3.67 3.60 -4.26
C ALA A 14 3.88 4.32 -5.60
N SER A 15 5.15 4.52 -5.97
CA SER A 15 5.56 5.05 -7.27
C SER A 15 5.14 4.14 -8.42
N GLU A 16 5.30 2.83 -8.25
CA GLU A 16 4.85 1.83 -9.22
C GLU A 16 3.31 1.86 -9.38
N ARG A 17 2.55 1.91 -8.29
CA ARG A 17 1.09 2.06 -8.33
C ARG A 17 0.66 3.33 -9.05
N LEU A 18 1.34 4.45 -8.81
CA LEU A 18 1.07 5.69 -9.53
C LEU A 18 1.33 5.53 -11.03
N ARG A 19 2.42 4.87 -11.42
CA ARG A 19 2.75 4.57 -12.82
C ARG A 19 1.66 3.72 -13.48
N ILE A 20 1.18 2.68 -12.80
CA ILE A 20 0.09 1.82 -13.30
C ILE A 20 -1.21 2.60 -13.47
N ILE A 21 -1.54 3.49 -12.52
CA ILE A 21 -2.73 4.34 -12.64
C ILE A 21 -2.65 5.27 -13.85
N LYS A 22 -1.48 5.86 -14.12
CA LYS A 22 -1.25 6.69 -15.31
C LYS A 22 -1.38 5.88 -16.59
N PHE A 23 -0.72 4.72 -16.65
CA PHE A 23 -0.82 3.80 -17.78
C PHE A 23 -2.26 3.37 -18.06
N TYR A 24 -3.05 3.10 -17.02
CA TYR A 24 -4.47 2.76 -17.17
C TYR A 24 -5.31 3.90 -17.74
N VAL A 25 -4.99 5.16 -17.41
CA VAL A 25 -5.69 6.32 -17.97
C VAL A 25 -5.38 6.49 -19.46
N GLU A 26 -4.15 6.18 -19.88
CA GLU A 26 -3.70 6.32 -21.27
C GLU A 26 -4.15 5.16 -22.16
N TYR A 27 -4.02 3.91 -21.70
CA TYR A 27 -4.19 2.71 -22.53
C TYR A 27 -5.42 1.85 -22.19
N GLY A 28 -6.09 2.13 -21.07
CA GLY A 28 -7.29 1.42 -20.64
C GLY A 28 -7.03 0.05 -19.99
N GLU A 29 -8.11 -0.73 -19.82
CA GLU A 29 -8.12 -1.93 -18.98
C GLU A 29 -7.37 -3.12 -19.58
N ALA A 30 -7.60 -3.44 -20.85
CA ALA A 30 -7.01 -4.61 -21.50
C ALA A 30 -5.48 -4.55 -21.48
N ALA A 31 -4.92 -3.43 -21.91
CA ALA A 31 -3.47 -3.20 -21.93
C ALA A 31 -2.86 -3.21 -20.52
N THR A 32 -3.55 -2.64 -19.52
CA THR A 32 -3.02 -2.61 -18.15
C THR A 32 -3.01 -4.00 -17.51
N LYS A 33 -4.03 -4.81 -17.81
CA LYS A 33 -4.12 -6.19 -17.34
C LYS A 33 -3.03 -7.07 -17.96
N GLU A 34 -2.75 -6.87 -19.24
CA GLU A 34 -1.67 -7.58 -19.94
C GLU A 34 -0.27 -7.17 -19.44
N ALA A 35 -0.02 -5.87 -19.27
CA ALA A 35 1.30 -5.37 -18.88
C ALA A 35 1.63 -5.56 -17.40
N PHE A 36 0.65 -5.41 -16.49
CA PHE A 36 0.88 -5.35 -15.04
C PHE A 36 0.08 -6.38 -14.24
N GLY A 37 -0.84 -7.14 -14.86
CA GLY A 37 -1.71 -8.09 -14.16
C GLY A 37 -2.72 -7.43 -13.20
N ALA A 38 -2.83 -6.09 -13.19
CA ALA A 38 -3.69 -5.36 -12.28
C ALA A 38 -5.12 -5.25 -12.84
N ASP A 39 -6.09 -5.82 -12.13
CA ASP A 39 -7.50 -5.70 -12.50
C ASP A 39 -8.05 -4.28 -12.29
N ARG A 40 -9.08 -3.91 -13.06
CA ARG A 40 -9.84 -2.66 -12.92
C ARG A 40 -10.24 -2.37 -11.47
N LYS A 41 -10.72 -3.39 -10.74
CA LYS A 41 -11.16 -3.26 -9.34
C LYS A 41 -10.04 -2.79 -8.40
N VAL A 42 -8.80 -3.17 -8.69
CA VAL A 42 -7.62 -2.77 -7.91
C VAL A 42 -7.28 -1.32 -8.21
N ILE A 43 -7.24 -0.96 -9.49
CA ILE A 43 -6.93 0.40 -9.96
C ILE A 43 -7.99 1.40 -9.48
N SER A 44 -9.28 1.04 -9.54
CA SER A 44 -10.37 1.86 -9.02
C SER A 44 -10.23 2.11 -7.51
N ARG A 45 -9.79 1.10 -6.74
CA ARG A 45 -9.53 1.28 -5.29
C ARG A 45 -8.37 2.23 -5.04
N TRP A 46 -7.31 2.16 -5.83
CA TRP A 46 -6.19 3.10 -5.73
C TRP A 46 -6.57 4.52 -6.12
N LYS A 47 -7.33 4.70 -7.21
CA LYS A 47 -7.88 6.01 -7.61
C LYS A 47 -8.74 6.62 -6.50
N ARG A 48 -9.61 5.83 -5.88
CA ARG A 48 -10.44 6.28 -4.75
C ARG A 48 -9.58 6.72 -3.57
N ARG A 49 -8.57 5.92 -3.17
CA ARG A 49 -7.65 6.30 -2.09
C ARG A 49 -6.92 7.62 -2.38
N LEU A 50 -6.51 7.81 -3.63
CA LEU A 50 -5.84 9.04 -4.06
C LEU A 50 -6.78 10.25 -3.97
N GLN A 51 -8.05 10.09 -4.37
CA GLN A 51 -9.08 11.13 -4.24
C GLN A 51 -9.38 11.46 -2.77
N ASP A 52 -9.58 10.43 -1.94
CA ASP A 52 -9.88 10.58 -0.51
C ASP A 52 -8.74 11.30 0.25
N ASN A 53 -7.49 11.10 -0.19
CA ASN A 53 -6.29 11.71 0.39
C ASN A 53 -5.74 12.90 -0.42
N ARG A 54 -6.58 13.60 -1.19
CA ARG A 54 -6.23 14.85 -1.91
C ARG A 54 -5.00 14.75 -2.83
N GLY A 55 -4.71 13.57 -3.37
CA GLY A 55 -3.60 13.37 -4.29
C GLY A 55 -2.27 13.00 -3.63
N GLU A 56 -2.22 12.77 -2.31
CA GLU A 56 -0.97 12.41 -1.64
C GLU A 56 -0.47 11.01 -2.03
N LEU A 57 0.81 10.91 -2.42
CA LEU A 57 1.45 9.64 -2.81
C LEU A 57 1.54 8.64 -1.62
N SER A 58 1.64 9.17 -0.40
CA SER A 58 1.60 8.41 0.86
C SER A 58 0.37 7.47 0.94
N SER A 59 -0.75 7.86 0.34
CA SER A 59 -1.99 7.09 0.33
C SER A 59 -1.92 5.77 -0.44
N LEU A 60 -0.96 5.64 -1.36
CA LEU A 60 -0.75 4.43 -2.16
C LEU A 60 0.16 3.42 -1.47
N ILE A 61 0.72 3.74 -0.31
CA ILE A 61 1.56 2.82 0.45
C ILE A 61 0.71 1.64 0.96
N PRO A 62 1.18 0.39 0.82
CA PRO A 62 0.51 -0.77 1.41
C PRO A 62 0.31 -0.58 2.92
N GLN A 63 -0.96 -0.63 3.34
CA GLN A 63 -1.30 -0.67 4.75
C GLN A 63 -1.25 -2.10 5.26
N SER A 64 -1.08 -2.26 6.58
CA SER A 64 -1.10 -3.57 7.22
C SER A 64 -2.40 -4.30 6.90
N MET A 65 -2.28 -5.52 6.39
CA MET A 65 -3.41 -6.45 6.19
C MET A 65 -3.71 -7.26 7.47
N ARG A 66 -2.98 -7.01 8.56
CA ARG A 66 -3.17 -7.75 9.81
C ARG A 66 -4.56 -7.42 10.38
N PRO A 67 -5.34 -8.42 10.81
CA PRO A 67 -6.61 -8.19 11.50
C PRO A 67 -6.42 -7.27 12.71
N HIS A 68 -7.38 -6.36 12.93
CA HIS A 68 -7.36 -5.46 14.09
C HIS A 68 -7.32 -6.22 15.42
N ARG A 69 -7.94 -7.41 15.47
CA ARG A 69 -7.95 -8.29 16.63
C ARG A 69 -7.18 -9.55 16.29
N THR A 70 -5.98 -9.66 16.86
CA THR A 70 -5.20 -10.90 16.86
C THR A 70 -4.93 -11.28 18.31
N ARG A 71 -5.01 -12.57 18.63
CA ARG A 71 -4.68 -13.05 19.98
C ARG A 71 -3.23 -12.66 20.29
N ARG A 72 -3.00 -12.09 21.47
CA ARG A 72 -1.66 -11.87 22.00
C ARG A 72 -1.33 -13.01 22.95
N SER A 73 -0.10 -13.49 22.92
CA SER A 73 0.36 -14.43 23.94
C SER A 73 0.36 -13.70 25.28
N GLU A 74 -0.20 -14.34 26.31
CA GLU A 74 -0.11 -13.85 27.69
C GLU A 74 1.23 -14.23 28.34
N ILE A 75 1.94 -15.20 27.76
CA ILE A 75 3.22 -15.68 28.26
C ILE A 75 4.30 -14.62 27.95
N PRO A 76 5.06 -14.14 28.96
CA PRO A 76 6.20 -13.25 28.77
C PRO A 76 7.25 -13.83 27.82
N VAL A 77 7.87 -12.97 27.02
CA VAL A 77 8.90 -13.36 26.03
C VAL A 77 10.10 -14.00 26.73
N ASP A 78 10.49 -13.49 27.90
CA ASP A 78 11.64 -13.96 28.68
C ASP A 78 11.54 -15.45 29.06
N ILE A 79 10.33 -15.93 29.37
CA ILE A 79 10.09 -17.35 29.71
C ILE A 79 10.25 -18.22 28.45
N VAL A 80 9.77 -17.73 27.31
CA VAL A 80 9.90 -18.43 26.02
C VAL A 80 11.37 -18.52 25.59
N GLU A 81 12.15 -17.45 25.81
CA GLU A 81 13.59 -17.45 25.55
C GLU A 81 14.36 -18.37 26.50
N TYR A 82 14.00 -18.42 27.78
CA TYR A 82 14.66 -19.28 28.77
C TYR A 82 14.51 -20.79 28.51
N ILE A 83 13.37 -21.21 27.95
CA ILE A 83 13.08 -22.63 27.64
C ILE A 83 13.77 -23.09 26.34
N ARG A 84 14.19 -22.14 25.50
CA ARG A 84 14.73 -22.42 24.16
C ARG A 84 16.22 -22.77 24.18
#